data_AF-A0A950G7W2-F1
#
_entry.id   AF-A0A950G7W2-F1
#
_cell.length_a   1.000
_cell.length_b   1.000
_cell.length_c   1.000
_cell.angle_alpha   90.00
_cell.angle_beta   90.00
_cell.angle_gamma   90.00
#
_symmetry.space_group_name_H-M   'P 1'
#
loop_
_entity.id
_entity.type
_entity.pdbx_description
1 polymer ?
#
loop_
_entity_poly.entity_id
_entity_poly.type
_entity_poly.pdbx_seq_one_letter_code
_entity_poly.pdbx_strand_id
1 'polypeptide(L)'
;MAKQKVEKARQTRGAGVEAVETAQAESAGSDFEWHFGRITRMSHSEIAGPGVTIVWEEGGATSQQGNISDEQWEVFKLAFLTTGRVAVLSDQQGEGWMYDYRFVEAVR
;
A
#
# COMPACT_ATOMS: atom_id res chain seq x y z
N MET A 1 -43.09 0.40 30.92
CA MET A 1 -43.17 1.60 30.05
C MET A 1 -41.77 1.90 29.54
N ALA A 2 -41.49 1.56 28.28
CA ALA A 2 -40.22 1.80 27.62
C ALA A 2 -40.10 3.27 27.17
N LYS A 3 -38.87 3.83 27.15
CA LYS A 3 -38.52 4.97 26.30
C LYS A 3 -37.16 4.73 25.64
N GLN A 4 -37.19 4.85 24.32
CA GLN A 4 -36.13 4.60 23.35
C GLN A 4 -35.15 5.77 23.23
N LYS A 5 -33.90 5.39 22.92
CA LYS A 5 -32.83 6.04 22.14
C LYS A 5 -32.97 7.52 21.71
N VAL A 6 -31.89 8.27 21.91
CA VAL A 6 -31.41 9.22 20.90
C VAL A 6 -29.98 8.81 20.50
N GLU A 7 -29.91 8.42 19.24
CA GLU A 7 -28.76 8.00 18.47
C GLU A 7 -27.85 9.21 18.20
N LYS A 8 -26.66 9.26 18.80
CA LYS A 8 -25.55 10.04 18.22
C LYS A 8 -24.72 9.10 17.36
N ALA A 9 -25.25 8.82 16.17
CA ALA A 9 -24.49 8.35 15.03
C ALA A 9 -23.49 9.44 14.63
N ARG A 10 -22.42 9.60 15.40
CA ARG A 10 -21.24 10.37 14.98
C ARG A 10 -20.41 9.44 14.11
N GLN A 11 -20.87 9.29 12.87
CA GLN A 11 -20.06 9.15 11.66
C GLN A 11 -18.57 8.86 11.91
N THR A 12 -18.24 7.63 12.29
CA THR A 12 -16.85 7.14 12.45
C THR A 12 -16.37 6.39 11.21
N ARG A 13 -16.99 6.64 10.05
CA ARG A 13 -16.70 5.87 8.82
C ARG A 13 -15.49 6.39 8.01
N GLY A 14 -14.75 7.39 8.52
CA GLY A 14 -13.57 7.94 7.86
C GLY A 14 -12.27 7.90 8.68
N ALA A 15 -12.35 7.82 10.01
CA ALA A 15 -11.17 7.93 10.89
C ALA A 15 -10.42 6.61 11.13
N GLY A 16 -10.81 5.52 10.46
CA GLY A 16 -10.26 4.18 10.74
C GLY A 16 -9.06 3.79 9.88
N VAL A 17 -8.87 4.42 8.72
CA VAL A 17 -7.73 4.13 7.83
C VAL A 17 -6.63 5.13 8.11
N GLU A 18 -6.92 6.45 8.10
CA GLU A 18 -5.93 7.48 8.45
C GLU A 18 -5.33 7.32 9.86
N ALA A 19 -6.12 6.85 10.84
CA ALA A 19 -5.61 6.57 12.18
C ALA A 19 -4.76 5.29 12.26
N VAL A 20 -4.96 4.32 11.34
CA VAL A 20 -4.10 3.15 11.21
C VAL A 20 -2.83 3.52 10.44
N GLU A 21 -2.94 4.35 9.40
CA GLU A 21 -1.81 4.94 8.65
C GLU A 21 -0.88 5.72 9.59
N THR A 22 -1.44 6.55 10.48
CA THR A 22 -0.67 7.30 11.47
C THR A 22 -0.12 6.39 12.57
N ALA A 23 -0.92 5.44 13.09
CA ALA A 23 -0.48 4.56 14.18
C ALA A 23 0.59 3.52 13.76
N GLN A 24 0.58 3.07 12.50
CA GLN A 24 1.62 2.20 11.95
C GLN A 24 2.93 2.97 11.75
N ALA A 25 2.87 4.22 11.29
CA ALA A 25 4.04 5.10 11.18
C ALA A 25 4.63 5.48 12.56
N GLU A 26 3.79 5.82 13.54
CA GLU A 26 4.23 6.22 14.89
C GLU A 26 4.81 5.08 15.72
N SER A 27 4.38 3.83 15.49
CA SER A 27 4.84 2.67 16.28
C SER A 27 6.20 2.11 15.84
N ALA A 28 6.74 2.55 14.69
CA ALA A 28 7.89 1.89 14.05
C ALA A 28 9.26 2.57 14.29
N GLY A 29 9.31 3.74 14.93
CA GLY A 29 10.51 4.28 15.59
C GLY A 29 11.78 4.50 14.74
N SER A 30 11.66 4.55 13.42
CA SER A 30 12.71 4.88 12.45
C SER A 30 12.14 5.87 11.43
N ASP A 31 12.97 6.57 10.66
CA ASP A 31 12.54 7.57 9.67
C ASP A 31 11.80 6.91 8.49
N PHE A 32 10.59 6.40 8.72
CA PHE A 32 9.74 5.81 7.71
C PHE A 32 9.19 6.92 6.81
N GLU A 33 9.32 6.74 5.50
CA GLU A 33 8.80 7.63 4.48
C GLU A 33 7.81 6.90 3.57
N TRP A 34 6.76 7.60 3.18
CA TRP A 34 5.78 7.13 2.20
C TRP A 34 6.25 7.48 0.80
N HIS A 35 6.32 6.47 -0.06
CA HIS A 35 6.64 6.63 -1.47
C HIS A 35 5.50 6.20 -2.36
N PHE A 36 5.19 6.99 -3.38
CA PHE A 36 4.00 6.81 -4.21
C PHE A 36 4.36 6.40 -5.62
N GLY A 37 3.60 5.45 -6.18
CA GLY A 37 3.87 4.92 -7.50
C GLY A 37 2.63 4.50 -8.27
N ARG A 38 2.83 4.30 -9.57
CA ARG A 38 1.82 3.79 -10.49
C ARG A 38 2.26 2.46 -11.09
N ILE A 39 1.45 1.43 -10.90
CA ILE A 39 1.64 0.15 -11.58
C ILE A 39 1.31 0.34 -13.06
N THR A 40 2.29 0.09 -13.91
CA THR A 40 2.15 0.18 -15.37
C THR A 40 2.06 -1.18 -16.03
N ARG A 41 2.55 -2.23 -15.36
CA ARG A 41 2.48 -3.61 -15.85
C ARG A 41 2.42 -4.60 -14.70
N MET A 42 1.65 -5.65 -14.91
CA MET A 42 1.68 -6.88 -14.12
C MET A 42 1.94 -8.07 -15.02
N SER A 43 2.70 -9.05 -14.54
CA SER A 43 2.95 -10.31 -15.22
C SER A 43 2.96 -11.47 -14.24
N HIS A 44 2.58 -12.66 -14.72
CA HIS A 44 2.78 -13.88 -13.97
C HIS A 44 3.37 -14.92 -14.91
N SER A 45 4.50 -15.50 -14.52
CA SER A 45 5.18 -16.55 -15.28
C SER A 45 5.31 -17.81 -14.44
N GLU A 46 5.22 -18.97 -15.08
CA GLU A 46 5.35 -20.26 -14.39
C GLU A 46 6.77 -20.48 -13.82
N ILE A 47 7.78 -19.85 -14.43
CA ILE A 47 9.19 -20.05 -14.10
C ILE A 47 9.68 -19.02 -13.07
N ALA A 48 9.31 -17.74 -13.23
CA ALA A 48 9.82 -16.64 -12.41
C ALA A 48 8.77 -16.02 -11.47
N GLY A 49 7.56 -16.57 -11.43
CA GLY A 49 6.51 -16.15 -10.48
C GLY A 49 5.80 -14.85 -10.87
N PRO A 50 5.22 -14.12 -9.90
CA PRO A 50 4.58 -12.82 -10.12
C PRO A 50 5.62 -11.72 -10.40
N GLY A 51 5.24 -10.73 -11.21
CA GLY A 51 6.07 -9.58 -11.53
C GLY A 51 5.25 -8.30 -11.70
N VAL A 52 5.85 -7.17 -11.31
CA VAL A 52 5.22 -5.85 -11.30
C VAL A 52 6.20 -4.80 -11.81
N THR A 53 5.70 -3.85 -12.60
CA THR A 53 6.46 -2.66 -13.02
C THR A 53 5.77 -1.42 -12.46
N ILE A 54 6.52 -0.62 -11.69
CA ILE A 54 6.03 0.58 -11.00
C ILE A 54 6.83 1.78 -11.49
N VAL A 55 6.14 2.87 -11.82
CA VAL A 55 6.74 4.18 -12.06
C VAL A 55 6.51 5.02 -10.81
N TRP A 56 7.58 5.57 -10.24
CA TRP A 56 7.53 6.28 -8.96
C TRP A 56 7.36 7.79 -9.15
N GLU A 57 6.66 8.45 -8.23
CA GLU A 57 6.41 9.89 -8.27
C GLU A 57 7.67 10.70 -7.98
N GLU A 58 8.57 10.15 -7.16
CA GLU A 58 9.92 10.66 -6.87
C GLU A 58 10.85 10.59 -8.09
N GLY A 59 10.43 9.88 -9.13
CA GLY A 59 11.17 9.66 -10.36
C GLY A 59 11.81 8.28 -10.43
N GLY A 60 11.88 7.74 -11.65
CA GLY A 60 12.39 6.39 -11.90
C GLY A 60 11.28 5.36 -12.08
N ALA A 61 11.69 4.14 -12.41
CA ALA A 61 10.80 3.01 -12.58
C ALA A 61 11.50 1.73 -12.14
N THR A 62 10.78 0.86 -11.44
CA THR A 62 11.26 -0.46 -11.06
C THR A 62 10.44 -1.53 -11.76
N SER A 63 11.11 -2.64 -12.09
CA SER A 63 10.47 -3.86 -12.54
C SER A 63 10.99 -5.00 -11.69
N GLN A 64 10.12 -5.59 -10.88
CA GLN A 64 10.43 -6.73 -10.03
C GLN A 64 9.75 -7.98 -10.57
N GLN A 65 10.46 -9.10 -10.49
CA GLN A 65 9.98 -10.42 -10.90
C GLN A 65 10.42 -11.44 -9.85
N GLY A 66 9.46 -12.20 -9.32
CA GLY A 66 9.70 -13.08 -8.18
C GLY A 66 9.89 -12.31 -6.87
N ASN A 67 10.04 -13.05 -5.77
CA ASN A 67 10.18 -12.49 -4.41
C ASN A 67 9.07 -11.49 -4.02
N ILE A 68 7.87 -11.67 -4.58
CA ILE A 68 6.65 -10.97 -4.18
C ILE A 68 5.80 -12.03 -3.49
N SER A 69 5.41 -11.80 -2.24
CA SER A 69 4.54 -12.71 -1.50
C SER A 69 3.12 -12.70 -2.10
N ASP A 70 2.34 -13.74 -1.82
CA ASP A 70 0.94 -13.80 -2.27
C ASP A 70 0.13 -12.59 -1.75
N GLU A 71 0.38 -12.16 -0.52
CA GLU A 71 -0.27 -10.99 0.09
C GLU A 71 0.08 -9.69 -0.64
N GLN A 72 1.36 -9.44 -0.93
CA GLN A 72 1.81 -8.30 -1.72
C GLN A 72 1.22 -8.35 -3.13
N TRP A 73 1.14 -9.55 -3.72
CA TRP A 73 0.56 -9.75 -5.04
C TRP A 73 -0.94 -9.42 -5.09
N GLU A 74 -1.71 -9.76 -4.06
CA GLU A 74 -3.12 -9.35 -3.96
C GLU A 74 -3.26 -7.82 -3.88
N VAL A 75 -2.38 -7.13 -3.13
CA VAL A 75 -2.38 -5.66 -3.06
C VAL A 75 -2.09 -5.06 -4.44
N PHE A 76 -1.08 -5.56 -5.15
CA PHE A 76 -0.77 -5.09 -6.50
C PHE A 76 -1.92 -5.33 -7.48
N LYS A 77 -2.59 -6.49 -7.41
CA LYS A 77 -3.78 -6.77 -8.23
C LYS A 77 -4.90 -5.79 -7.92
N LEU A 78 -5.17 -5.53 -6.64
CA LEU A 78 -6.19 -4.57 -6.23
C LEU A 78 -5.88 -3.17 -6.73
N ALA A 79 -4.65 -2.68 -6.57
CA ALA A 79 -4.22 -1.39 -7.07
C ALA A 79 -4.37 -1.30 -8.60
N PHE A 80 -3.85 -2.28 -9.35
CA PHE A 80 -3.87 -2.28 -10.81
C PHE A 80 -5.30 -2.32 -11.38
N LEU A 81 -6.21 -3.06 -10.76
CA LEU A 81 -7.62 -3.16 -11.18
C LEU A 81 -8.47 -1.94 -10.78
N THR A 82 -7.95 -1.05 -9.94
CA THR A 82 -8.67 0.13 -9.45
C THR A 82 -8.06 1.42 -10.00
N THR A 83 -7.18 2.07 -9.26
CA THR A 83 -6.60 3.39 -9.61
C THR A 83 -5.28 3.28 -10.38
N GLY A 84 -4.67 2.09 -10.33
CA GLY A 84 -3.30 1.83 -10.72
C GLY A 84 -2.26 2.37 -9.75
N ARG A 85 -2.65 2.94 -8.60
CA ARG A 85 -1.74 3.62 -7.66
C ARG A 85 -1.42 2.76 -6.44
N VAL A 86 -0.18 2.84 -5.99
CA VAL A 86 0.33 2.19 -4.79
C VAL A 86 1.11 3.16 -3.94
N ALA A 87 1.19 2.86 -2.64
CA ALA A 87 2.12 3.50 -1.72
C ALA A 87 2.95 2.43 -1.01
N VAL A 88 4.20 2.76 -0.72
CA VAL A 88 5.13 1.93 0.06
C VAL A 88 5.65 2.76 1.22
N LEU A 89 5.51 2.24 2.43
CA LEU A 89 6.13 2.80 3.62
C LEU A 89 7.45 2.08 3.88
N SER A 90 8.57 2.81 3.87
CA SER A 90 9.90 2.22 4.04
C SER A 90 10.80 3.09 4.92
N ASP A 91 11.63 2.44 5.71
CA ASP A 91 12.75 3.04 6.45
C ASP A 91 14.09 2.91 5.68
N GLN A 92 14.07 2.36 4.46
CA GLN A 92 15.27 2.19 3.66
C GLN A 92 15.66 3.48 2.96
N GLN A 93 16.92 3.88 3.13
CA GLN A 93 17.49 5.04 2.42
C GLN A 93 17.94 4.68 1.00
N GLY A 94 18.09 5.70 0.15
CA GLY A 94 18.57 5.54 -1.22
C GLY A 94 17.48 5.03 -2.16
N GLU A 95 17.77 4.03 -2.99
CA GLU A 95 16.80 3.45 -3.94
C GLU A 95 16.18 2.13 -3.44
N GLY A 96 16.58 1.64 -2.25
CA GLY A 96 16.14 0.35 -1.71
C GLY A 96 14.65 0.27 -1.40
N TRP A 97 14.05 1.40 -1.00
CA TRP A 97 12.62 1.50 -0.68
C TRP A 97 11.71 1.09 -1.85
N MET A 98 12.15 1.25 -3.10
CA MET A 98 11.35 0.91 -4.29
C MET A 98 11.05 -0.59 -4.43
N TYR A 99 11.76 -1.42 -3.67
CA TYR A 99 11.61 -2.88 -3.63
C TYR A 99 11.14 -3.37 -2.24
N ASP A 100 10.88 -2.44 -1.31
CA ASP A 100 10.55 -2.74 0.07
C ASP A 100 9.05 -2.90 0.28
N TYR A 101 8.49 -4.00 -0.21
CA TYR A 101 7.05 -4.25 -0.12
C TYR A 101 6.60 -4.77 1.25
N ARG A 102 7.37 -4.53 2.33
CA ARG A 102 6.96 -4.87 3.71
C ARG A 102 5.65 -4.19 4.10
N PHE A 103 5.48 -2.94 3.68
CA PHE A 103 4.30 -2.13 3.94
C PHE A 103 3.80 -1.49 2.64
N VAL A 104 3.24 -2.31 1.75
CA VAL A 104 2.65 -1.86 0.48
C VAL A 104 1.13 -1.80 0.56
N GLU A 105 0.54 -0.76 -0.03
CA GLU A 105 -0.90 -0.58 -0.08
C GLU A 105 -1.41 -0.06 -1.44
N ALA A 106 -2.69 -0.34 -1.70
CA ALA A 106 -3.40 0.16 -2.86
C ALA A 106 -4.09 1.50 -2.52
N VAL A 107 -3.74 2.56 -3.26
CA VAL A 107 -4.27 3.90 -3.01
C VAL A 107 -5.59 4.09 -3.76
N ARG A 108 -6.59 4.68 -3.09
CA ARG A 108 -7.96 4.87 -3.60
C ARG A 108 -8.18 6.17 -4.36
#